data_AF-A0A1J4MF30-F1
#
_entry.id   AF-A0A1J4MF30-F1
#
_cell.length_a   1.000
_cell.length_b   1.000
_cell.length_c   1.000
_cell.angle_alpha   90.00
_cell.angle_beta   90.00
_cell.angle_gamma   90.00
#
_symmetry.space_group_name_H-M   'P 1'
#
loop_
_entity.id
_entity.type
_entity.pdbx_description
1 polymer ?
#
loop_
_entity_poly.entity_id
_entity_poly.type
_entity_poly.pdbx_seq_one_letter_code
_entity_poly.pdbx_strand_id
1 'polypeptide(L)'
;MRDLNEINFIRFFIPIKDSPIFIEILGRLKKSQGTYKDINKKIPISRVLFLFYIPKYIKHNDLNVLFSKYGKIEKIVINEIVKQSNKNIYNTLSYIIYNCDKSIENIENDLIINKFGNILYLDYNDLLSLSENNKNNIKKKITNIIKLRSNPIILEKDVNTYMTKYDLEKQIEEENIKNNSMVPDTDGFVKVTGKVTKGIDGTIVHSFKPDISNIGVFGNLKVINKRKYNREEKNKTVDNFYKFQIKEKKRREIDKLKIYIE
;
A
#
# COMPACT_ATOMS: atom_id res chain seq x y z
N MET A 1 -23.03 -23.74 -15.02
CA MET A 1 -22.11 -23.26 -16.07
C MET A 1 -22.00 -21.75 -15.90
N ARG A 2 -20.80 -21.18 -15.76
CA ARG A 2 -20.65 -19.72 -15.65
C ARG A 2 -20.90 -19.13 -17.04
N ASP A 3 -21.78 -18.15 -17.14
CA ASP A 3 -22.02 -17.43 -18.38
C ASP A 3 -20.71 -16.75 -18.82
N LEU A 4 -20.18 -17.19 -19.96
CA LEU A 4 -18.98 -16.61 -20.61
C LEU A 4 -19.17 -15.11 -20.96
N ASN A 5 -20.36 -14.56 -20.76
CA ASN A 5 -20.70 -13.15 -20.98
C ASN A 5 -20.09 -12.21 -19.91
N GLU A 6 -19.62 -12.72 -18.77
CA GLU A 6 -18.96 -11.91 -17.72
C GLU A 6 -17.43 -11.88 -17.82
N ILE A 7 -16.83 -12.62 -18.78
CA ILE A 7 -15.38 -12.63 -18.97
C ILE A 7 -14.95 -11.35 -19.69
N ASN A 8 -14.67 -10.30 -18.92
CA ASN A 8 -14.18 -9.03 -19.47
C ASN A 8 -12.78 -9.16 -20.10
N PHE A 9 -11.93 -10.04 -19.55
CA PHE A 9 -10.57 -10.27 -20.02
C PHE A 9 -10.11 -11.71 -19.77
N ILE A 10 -9.36 -12.24 -20.73
CA ILE A 10 -8.60 -13.50 -20.66
C ILE A 10 -7.18 -13.16 -20.24
N ARG A 11 -6.56 -13.96 -19.39
CA ARG A 11 -5.17 -13.80 -18.95
C ARG A 11 -4.33 -14.91 -19.56
N PHE A 12 -3.41 -14.55 -20.43
CA PHE A 12 -2.43 -15.47 -20.97
C PHE A 12 -1.16 -15.38 -20.13
N PHE A 13 -0.86 -16.45 -19.39
CA PHE A 13 0.39 -16.57 -18.66
C PHE A 13 1.42 -17.31 -19.49
N ILE A 14 2.58 -16.70 -19.54
CA ILE A 14 3.75 -17.18 -20.25
C ILE A 14 4.83 -17.42 -19.18
N PRO A 15 5.13 -18.66 -18.82
CA PRO A 15 6.18 -18.96 -17.87
C PRO A 15 7.55 -18.66 -18.50
N ILE A 16 8.44 -18.02 -17.74
CA ILE A 16 9.84 -17.88 -18.14
C ILE A 16 10.59 -19.10 -17.59
N LYS A 17 11.24 -19.87 -18.46
CA LYS A 17 12.03 -21.05 -18.06
C LYS A 17 13.07 -20.67 -16.98
N ASP A 18 13.19 -21.51 -15.96
CA ASP A 18 14.11 -21.36 -14.83
C ASP A 18 13.90 -20.08 -13.99
N SER A 19 12.70 -19.50 -14.01
CA SER A 19 12.35 -18.29 -13.28
C SER A 19 10.95 -18.39 -12.66
N PRO A 20 10.73 -17.89 -11.43
CA PRO A 20 9.40 -17.82 -10.82
C PRO A 20 8.54 -16.70 -11.43
N ILE A 21 9.01 -16.05 -12.50
CA ILE A 21 8.38 -14.90 -13.13
C ILE A 21 7.64 -15.37 -14.38
N PHE A 22 6.41 -14.90 -14.53
CA PHE A 22 5.61 -15.07 -15.72
C PHE A 22 5.35 -13.73 -16.39
N ILE A 23 5.14 -13.78 -17.70
CA ILE A 23 4.62 -12.65 -18.48
C ILE A 23 3.10 -12.83 -18.54
N GLU A 24 2.37 -11.76 -18.25
CA GLU A 24 0.92 -11.72 -18.40
C GLU A 24 0.55 -10.87 -19.61
N ILE A 25 -0.21 -11.44 -20.54
CA ILE A 25 -0.84 -10.72 -21.65
C ILE A 25 -2.35 -10.82 -21.45
N LEU A 26 -3.05 -9.69 -21.52
CA LEU A 26 -4.51 -9.71 -21.42
C LEU A 26 -5.13 -9.82 -22.81
N GLY A 27 -6.01 -10.78 -22.97
CA GLY A 27 -6.86 -10.97 -24.14
C GLY A 27 -8.27 -10.45 -23.92
N ARG A 28 -8.94 -10.07 -25.00
CA ARG A 28 -10.39 -9.90 -25.01
C ARG A 28 -10.97 -10.45 -26.30
N LEU A 29 -11.97 -11.33 -26.15
CA LEU A 29 -12.82 -11.78 -27.23
C LEU A 29 -14.04 -10.87 -27.31
N LYS A 30 -14.48 -10.54 -28.52
CA LYS A 30 -15.77 -9.87 -28.74
C LYS A 30 -16.72 -10.86 -29.40
N LYS A 31 -17.81 -11.21 -28.71
CA LYS A 31 -18.86 -12.08 -29.24
C LYS A 31 -19.87 -11.38 -30.15
N SER A 32 -19.76 -10.05 -30.33
CA SER A 32 -20.74 -9.28 -31.11
C SER A 32 -20.64 -9.58 -32.61
N GLN A 33 -21.80 -9.76 -33.25
CA GLN A 33 -21.88 -9.67 -34.71
C GLN A 33 -21.49 -8.25 -35.15
N GLY A 34 -20.51 -8.16 -36.05
CA GLY A 34 -20.03 -6.88 -36.54
C GLY A 34 -18.71 -7.00 -37.28
N THR A 35 -18.25 -5.87 -37.81
CA THR A 35 -16.96 -5.79 -38.51
C THR A 35 -16.06 -4.80 -37.81
N TYR A 36 -14.82 -5.21 -37.56
CA TYR A 36 -13.73 -4.32 -37.18
C TYR A 36 -13.21 -3.65 -38.46
N LYS A 37 -13.11 -2.33 -38.44
CA LYS A 37 -12.49 -1.58 -39.54
C LYS A 37 -11.00 -1.47 -39.27
N ASP A 38 -10.21 -2.29 -39.96
CA ASP A 38 -8.75 -2.15 -39.96
C ASP A 38 -8.34 -1.51 -41.29
N ILE A 39 -7.90 -0.25 -41.21
CA ILE A 39 -7.29 0.66 -42.19
C ILE A 39 -7.93 0.75 -43.59
N ASN A 40 -8.48 -0.32 -44.19
CA ASN A 40 -9.34 -0.34 -45.39
C ASN A 40 -10.17 -1.64 -45.55
N LYS A 41 -10.16 -2.59 -44.59
CA LYS A 41 -10.88 -3.87 -44.68
C LYS A 41 -11.90 -4.02 -43.54
N LYS A 42 -13.09 -4.52 -43.88
CA LYS A 42 -14.09 -4.99 -42.91
C LYS A 42 -13.73 -6.41 -42.50
N ILE A 43 -13.23 -6.58 -41.28
CA ILE A 43 -12.83 -7.87 -40.74
C ILE A 43 -13.93 -8.33 -39.77
N PRO A 44 -14.49 -9.54 -39.92
CA PRO A 44 -15.49 -10.03 -38.99
C PRO A 44 -14.88 -10.16 -37.59
N ILE A 45 -15.56 -9.59 -36.61
CA ILE A 45 -15.11 -9.51 -35.21
C ILE A 45 -14.94 -10.91 -34.60
N SER A 46 -15.68 -11.91 -35.10
CA SER A 46 -15.62 -13.31 -34.69
C SER A 46 -14.26 -13.98 -34.90
N ARG A 47 -13.32 -13.34 -35.63
CA ARG A 47 -11.97 -13.85 -35.87
C ARG A 47 -10.87 -13.07 -35.17
N VAL A 48 -11.24 -12.07 -34.36
CA VAL A 48 -10.27 -11.10 -33.82
C VAL A 48 -10.07 -11.31 -32.32
N LEU A 49 -8.81 -11.54 -31.93
CA LEU A 49 -8.36 -11.52 -30.54
C LEU A 49 -7.67 -10.19 -30.25
N PHE A 50 -8.24 -9.39 -29.34
CA PHE A 50 -7.61 -8.17 -28.87
C PHE A 50 -6.64 -8.49 -27.74
N LEU A 51 -5.44 -7.94 -27.80
CA LEU A 51 -4.36 -8.13 -26.84
C LEU A 51 -3.94 -6.80 -26.23
N PHE A 52 -3.68 -6.83 -24.92
CA PHE A 52 -3.23 -5.69 -24.12
C PHE A 52 -1.99 -6.08 -23.33
N TYR A 53 -1.21 -5.07 -22.95
CA TYR A 53 0.03 -5.22 -22.18
C TYR A 53 1.10 -6.12 -22.82
N ILE A 54 1.16 -6.17 -24.16
CA ILE A 54 2.24 -6.88 -24.85
C ILE A 54 3.58 -6.22 -24.51
N PRO A 55 4.54 -6.95 -23.92
CA PRO A 55 5.86 -6.41 -23.63
C PRO A 55 6.60 -6.00 -24.91
N LYS A 56 7.35 -4.89 -24.86
CA LYS A 56 8.10 -4.33 -26.00
C LYS A 56 9.09 -5.29 -26.67
N TYR A 57 9.52 -6.33 -25.96
CA TYR A 57 10.48 -7.31 -26.48
C TYR A 57 9.81 -8.47 -27.23
N ILE A 58 8.48 -8.61 -27.15
CA ILE A 58 7.71 -9.60 -27.90
C ILE A 58 7.44 -9.05 -29.29
N LYS A 59 7.93 -9.74 -30.31
CA LYS A 59 7.79 -9.38 -31.72
C LYS A 59 6.63 -10.13 -32.38
N HIS A 60 6.34 -9.78 -33.63
CA HIS A 60 5.34 -10.47 -34.46
C HIS A 60 5.56 -11.99 -34.52
N ASN A 61 6.80 -12.45 -34.70
CA ASN A 61 7.10 -13.88 -34.77
C ASN A 61 6.75 -14.61 -33.47
N ASP A 62 7.02 -13.97 -32.33
CA ASP A 62 6.77 -14.54 -31.01
C ASP A 62 5.26 -14.71 -30.77
N LEU A 63 4.46 -13.69 -31.10
CA LEU A 63 3.01 -13.78 -31.04
C LEU A 63 2.47 -14.83 -32.00
N ASN A 64 3.05 -14.96 -33.19
CA ASN A 64 2.65 -15.98 -34.14
C ASN A 64 2.85 -17.39 -33.57
N VAL A 65 4.03 -17.68 -33.01
CA VAL A 65 4.30 -18.97 -32.37
C VAL A 65 3.32 -19.22 -31.22
N LEU A 66 3.17 -18.27 -30.29
CA LEU A 66 2.33 -18.42 -29.10
C LEU A 66 0.87 -18.69 -29.42
N PHE A 67 0.32 -17.95 -30.38
CA PHE A 67 -1.11 -17.97 -30.68
C PHE A 67 -1.47 -18.91 -31.84
N SER A 68 -0.49 -19.48 -32.55
CA SER A 68 -0.71 -20.47 -33.61
C SER A 68 -1.34 -21.77 -33.09
N LYS A 69 -1.18 -22.10 -31.80
CA LYS A 69 -1.84 -23.24 -31.14
C LYS A 69 -3.37 -23.23 -31.35
N TYR A 70 -3.97 -22.05 -31.38
CA TYR A 70 -5.42 -21.88 -31.53
C TYR A 70 -5.88 -21.92 -32.99
N GLY A 71 -4.96 -21.77 -33.94
CA GLY A 71 -5.20 -21.94 -35.37
C GLY A 71 -4.35 -21.01 -36.23
N LYS A 72 -4.59 -21.07 -37.55
CA LYS A 72 -3.80 -20.33 -38.53
C LYS A 72 -4.09 -18.83 -38.44
N ILE A 73 -3.04 -18.06 -38.22
CA ILE A 73 -3.11 -16.59 -38.11
C ILE A 73 -3.04 -15.98 -39.51
N GLU A 74 -3.97 -15.07 -39.82
CA GLU A 74 -3.99 -14.29 -41.06
C GLU A 74 -3.11 -13.05 -40.95
N LYS A 75 -3.29 -12.29 -39.86
CA LYS A 75 -2.58 -11.02 -39.65
C LYS A 75 -2.41 -10.74 -38.16
N ILE A 76 -1.24 -10.22 -37.80
CA ILE A 76 -0.95 -9.69 -36.46
C ILE A 76 -0.70 -8.20 -36.62
N VAL A 77 -1.33 -7.38 -35.78
CA VAL A 77 -1.10 -5.94 -35.73
C VAL A 77 -0.64 -5.58 -34.33
N ILE A 78 0.61 -5.10 -34.23
CA ILE A 78 1.19 -4.57 -32.99
C ILE A 78 1.23 -3.06 -33.14
N ASN A 79 0.38 -2.35 -32.39
CA ASN A 79 0.44 -0.90 -32.37
C ASN A 79 1.54 -0.47 -31.39
N GLU A 80 2.67 -0.03 -31.94
CA GLU A 80 3.73 0.60 -31.15
C GLU A 80 3.32 2.04 -30.79
N ILE A 81 3.42 2.37 -29.51
CA ILE A 81 3.09 3.71 -29.01
C ILE A 81 4.22 4.67 -29.35
N VAL A 82 3.89 5.76 -30.02
CA VAL A 82 4.73 6.95 -30.13
C VAL A 82 4.74 7.66 -28.76
N LYS A 83 5.92 7.86 -28.17
CA LYS A 83 6.10 8.54 -26.88
C LYS A 83 5.43 9.93 -26.92
N GLN A 84 4.33 10.11 -26.20
CA GLN A 84 3.81 11.43 -25.87
C GLN A 84 3.97 11.68 -24.37
N SER A 85 4.93 12.54 -24.03
CA SER A 85 5.28 13.02 -22.69
C SER A 85 5.83 11.96 -21.71
N ASN A 86 6.52 12.42 -20.66
CA ASN A 86 7.34 11.65 -19.70
C ASN A 86 6.60 10.57 -18.86
N LYS A 87 5.40 10.15 -19.26
CA LYS A 87 4.65 9.03 -18.67
C LYS A 87 4.55 7.92 -19.72
N ASN A 88 5.18 6.77 -19.42
CA ASN A 88 5.01 5.55 -20.23
C ASN A 88 3.57 5.04 -20.05
N ILE A 89 2.61 5.59 -20.79
CA ILE A 89 1.25 5.05 -20.84
C ILE A 89 1.31 3.78 -21.71
N TYR A 90 1.19 2.61 -21.09
CA TYR A 90 1.22 1.32 -21.78
C TYR A 90 -0.15 0.96 -22.37
N ASN A 91 -0.57 1.65 -23.43
CA ASN A 91 -1.73 1.24 -24.24
C ASN A 91 -1.30 0.66 -25.59
N THR A 92 -0.62 -0.50 -25.60
CA THR A 92 -0.35 -1.24 -26.83
C THR A 92 -1.54 -2.15 -27.15
N LEU A 93 -2.67 -1.56 -27.55
CA LEU A 93 -3.78 -2.33 -28.11
C LEU A 93 -3.27 -2.98 -29.40
N SER A 94 -3.06 -4.29 -29.32
CA SER A 94 -2.65 -5.12 -30.45
C SER A 94 -3.78 -6.09 -30.74
N TYR A 95 -3.80 -6.67 -31.93
CA TYR A 95 -4.81 -7.67 -32.23
C TYR A 95 -4.29 -8.71 -33.22
N ILE A 96 -4.85 -9.91 -33.09
CA ILE A 96 -4.58 -11.05 -33.95
C ILE A 96 -5.86 -11.37 -34.70
N ILE A 97 -5.74 -11.49 -36.02
CA ILE A 97 -6.81 -11.91 -36.91
C ILE A 97 -6.50 -13.34 -37.34
N TYR A 98 -7.42 -14.24 -37.03
CA TYR A 98 -7.34 -15.63 -37.45
C TYR A 98 -8.00 -15.83 -38.82
N ASN A 99 -7.53 -16.85 -39.55
CA ASN A 99 -8.08 -17.21 -40.84
C ASN A 99 -9.50 -17.82 -40.74
N CYS A 100 -9.87 -18.35 -39.56
CA CYS A 100 -11.13 -19.05 -39.34
C CYS A 100 -11.72 -18.72 -37.95
N ASP A 101 -13.04 -18.56 -37.88
CA ASP A 101 -13.81 -18.31 -36.65
C ASP A 101 -13.62 -19.43 -35.62
N LYS A 102 -13.38 -20.67 -36.08
CA LYS A 102 -13.08 -21.84 -35.26
C LYS A 102 -11.85 -21.65 -34.36
N SER A 103 -10.94 -20.75 -34.72
CA SER A 103 -9.79 -20.42 -33.87
C SER A 103 -10.18 -19.70 -32.58
N ILE A 104 -11.22 -18.86 -32.61
CA ILE A 104 -11.74 -18.22 -31.39
C ILE A 104 -12.49 -19.23 -30.54
N GLU A 105 -13.27 -20.13 -31.16
CA GLU A 105 -13.90 -21.25 -30.46
C GLU A 105 -12.88 -22.14 -29.74
N ASN A 106 -11.72 -22.40 -30.36
CA ASN A 106 -10.64 -23.14 -29.72
C ASN A 106 -10.12 -22.46 -28.45
N ILE A 107 -10.01 -21.12 -28.43
CA ILE A 107 -9.62 -20.36 -27.23
C ILE A 107 -10.69 -20.50 -26.14
N GLU A 108 -11.97 -20.38 -26.52
CA GLU A 108 -13.09 -20.56 -25.58
C GLU A 108 -13.14 -21.98 -25.00
N ASN A 109 -12.88 -23.00 -25.83
CA ASN A 109 -12.81 -24.38 -25.39
C ASN A 109 -11.64 -24.60 -24.43
N ASP A 110 -10.45 -24.06 -24.73
CA ASP A 110 -9.28 -24.15 -23.85
C ASP A 110 -9.57 -23.46 -22.49
N LEU A 111 -10.35 -22.38 -22.47
CA LEU A 111 -10.81 -21.72 -21.24
C LEU A 111 -11.79 -22.57 -20.43
N ILE A 112 -12.70 -23.28 -21.09
CA ILE A 112 -13.66 -24.16 -20.41
C ILE A 112 -12.93 -25.37 -19.81
N ILE A 113 -11.94 -25.91 -20.53
CA ILE A 113 -11.13 -27.05 -20.09
C ILE A 113 -10.21 -26.63 -18.92
N ASN A 114 -9.58 -25.45 -19.00
CA ASN A 114 -8.83 -24.88 -17.89
C ASN A 114 -9.80 -24.44 -16.79
N LYS A 115 -10.07 -25.34 -15.84
CA LYS A 115 -10.92 -25.09 -14.66
C LYS A 115 -10.45 -23.91 -13.78
N PHE A 116 -9.30 -23.29 -14.09
CA PHE A 116 -8.70 -22.12 -13.44
C PHE A 116 -9.25 -20.76 -13.96
N GLY A 117 -10.55 -20.65 -14.20
CA GLY A 117 -11.17 -19.40 -14.61
C GLY A 117 -10.64 -18.87 -15.95
N ASN A 118 -10.46 -17.54 -16.08
CA ASN A 118 -10.14 -16.91 -17.37
C ASN A 118 -8.63 -16.94 -17.69
N ILE A 119 -7.93 -17.97 -17.23
CA ILE A 119 -6.47 -18.06 -17.27
C ILE A 119 -6.07 -19.16 -18.25
N LEU A 120 -5.19 -18.83 -19.19
CA LEU A 120 -4.58 -19.75 -20.14
C LEU A 120 -3.07 -19.73 -19.99
N TYR A 121 -2.48 -20.91 -19.82
CA TYR A 121 -1.03 -21.07 -19.84
C TYR A 121 -0.59 -21.32 -21.29
N LEU A 122 0.23 -20.42 -21.80
CA LEU A 122 0.88 -20.58 -23.09
C LEU A 122 2.24 -21.19 -22.85
N ASP A 123 2.45 -22.40 -23.38
CA ASP A 123 3.70 -23.09 -23.20
C ASP A 123 4.80 -22.36 -23.98
N TYR A 124 5.80 -21.88 -23.25
CA TYR A 124 6.81 -20.94 -23.75
C TYR A 124 8.13 -21.62 -24.08
N ASN A 125 8.13 -22.95 -24.19
CA ASN A 125 9.33 -23.74 -24.41
C ASN A 125 10.06 -23.36 -25.71
N ASP A 126 9.35 -22.77 -26.69
CA ASP A 126 9.91 -22.43 -28.02
C ASP A 126 10.33 -20.97 -28.22
N LEU A 127 10.19 -20.08 -27.22
CA LEU A 127 10.70 -18.71 -27.31
C LEU A 127 12.21 -18.59 -27.00
N LEU A 128 12.93 -19.70 -27.25
CA LEU A 128 14.38 -19.80 -27.37
C LEU A 128 14.98 -18.83 -28.41
N SER A 129 14.17 -18.17 -29.23
CA SER A 129 14.57 -17.13 -30.19
C SER A 129 14.29 -15.68 -29.76
N LEU A 130 14.02 -15.41 -28.48
CA LEU A 130 14.25 -14.06 -27.95
C LEU A 130 15.70 -13.70 -28.29
N SER A 131 15.89 -12.77 -29.23
CA SER A 131 17.17 -12.15 -29.58
C SER A 131 18.04 -12.06 -28.32
N GLU A 132 19.32 -12.49 -28.39
CA GLU A 132 20.22 -12.52 -27.23
C GLU A 132 20.20 -11.21 -26.42
N ASN A 133 20.01 -10.09 -27.11
CA ASN A 133 19.85 -8.76 -26.52
C ASN A 133 18.61 -8.63 -25.60
N ASN A 134 17.48 -9.22 -25.99
CA ASN A 134 16.25 -9.22 -25.20
C ASN A 134 16.36 -10.17 -24.00
N LYS A 135 16.98 -11.35 -24.16
CA LYS A 135 17.27 -12.25 -23.04
C LYS A 135 18.13 -11.55 -21.99
N ASN A 136 19.17 -10.83 -22.43
CA ASN A 136 20.05 -10.09 -21.53
C ASN A 136 19.32 -8.93 -20.84
N ASN A 137 18.44 -8.21 -21.53
CA ASN A 137 17.65 -7.13 -20.92
C ASN A 137 16.62 -7.65 -19.92
N ILE A 138 15.95 -8.77 -20.22
CA ILE A 138 15.02 -9.42 -19.29
C ILE A 138 15.79 -9.94 -18.08
N LYS A 139 16.91 -10.67 -18.27
CA LYS A 139 17.79 -11.10 -17.19
C LYS A 139 18.30 -9.94 -16.34
N LYS A 140 18.70 -8.80 -16.95
CA LYS A 140 19.10 -7.58 -16.23
C LYS A 140 17.94 -7.01 -15.40
N LYS A 141 16.73 -6.95 -15.96
CA LYS A 141 15.55 -6.49 -15.20
C LYS A 141 15.18 -7.44 -14.06
N ILE A 142 15.20 -8.75 -14.31
CA ILE A 142 14.93 -9.78 -13.32
C ILE A 142 15.97 -9.71 -12.20
N THR A 143 17.27 -9.66 -12.54
CA THR A 143 18.35 -9.51 -11.55
C THR A 143 18.22 -8.20 -10.78
N ASN A 144 17.83 -7.09 -11.41
CA ASN A 144 17.55 -5.85 -10.69
C ASN A 144 16.37 -5.99 -9.73
N ILE A 145 15.27 -6.63 -10.14
CA ILE A 145 14.11 -6.90 -9.27
C ILE A 145 14.49 -7.82 -8.11
N ILE A 146 15.29 -8.85 -8.38
CA ILE A 146 15.81 -9.76 -7.35
C ILE A 146 16.77 -9.01 -6.41
N LYS A 147 17.63 -8.12 -6.92
CA LYS A 147 18.51 -7.27 -6.09
C LYS A 147 17.73 -6.26 -5.24
N LEU A 148 16.60 -5.75 -5.74
CA LEU A 148 15.71 -4.88 -4.97
C LEU A 148 15.02 -5.64 -3.82
N ARG A 149 14.91 -6.97 -3.93
CA ARG A 149 14.43 -7.81 -2.83
C ARG A 149 15.62 -8.18 -1.95
N SER A 150 15.66 -7.63 -0.74
CA SER A 150 16.59 -8.11 0.29
C SER A 150 16.35 -9.59 0.55
N ASN A 151 17.42 -10.38 0.62
CA ASN A 151 17.32 -11.79 1.00
C ASN A 151 16.71 -11.86 2.41
N PRO A 152 15.58 -12.56 2.62
CA PRO A 152 14.90 -12.56 3.91
C PRO A 152 15.78 -13.10 5.04
N ILE A 153 16.62 -14.10 4.76
CA ILE A 153 17.49 -14.74 5.75
C ILE A 153 18.59 -13.78 6.20
N ILE A 154 19.17 -13.03 5.25
CA ILE A 154 20.21 -12.03 5.56
C ILE A 154 19.61 -10.87 6.34
N LEU A 155 18.45 -10.37 5.88
CA LEU A 155 17.75 -9.27 6.54
C LEU A 155 17.34 -9.62 7.97
N GLU A 156 16.84 -10.83 8.20
CA GLU A 156 16.48 -11.31 9.54
C GLU A 156 17.70 -11.35 10.46
N LYS A 157 18.84 -11.85 9.98
CA LYS A 157 20.08 -11.86 10.74
C LYS A 157 20.54 -10.44 11.08
N ASP A 158 20.49 -9.53 10.13
CA ASP A 158 20.91 -8.13 10.33
C ASP A 158 20.01 -7.42 11.35
N VAL A 159 18.69 -7.61 11.25
CA VAL A 159 17.71 -7.07 12.21
C VAL A 159 17.95 -7.64 13.60
N ASN A 160 18.13 -8.95 13.74
CA ASN A 160 18.38 -9.59 15.03
C ASN A 160 19.71 -9.11 15.66
N THR A 161 20.74 -8.91 14.85
CA THR A 161 22.04 -8.37 15.30
C THR A 161 21.89 -6.93 15.77
N TYR A 162 21.11 -6.12 15.05
CA TYR A 162 20.82 -4.75 15.44
C TYR A 162 20.01 -4.68 16.75
N MET A 163 18.95 -5.48 16.86
CA MET A 163 18.09 -5.49 18.05
C MET A 163 18.85 -5.93 19.30
N THR A 164 19.68 -6.98 19.20
CA THR A 164 20.51 -7.42 20.34
C THR A 164 21.50 -6.35 20.78
N LYS A 165 22.16 -5.67 19.82
CA LYS A 165 23.05 -4.55 20.14
C LYS A 165 22.30 -3.38 20.79
N TYR A 166 21.14 -3.02 20.26
CA TYR A 166 20.33 -1.93 20.78
C TYR A 166 19.84 -2.21 22.22
N ASP A 167 19.36 -3.43 22.49
CA ASP A 167 18.90 -3.83 23.81
C ASP A 167 20.05 -3.80 24.84
N LEU A 168 21.25 -4.25 24.45
CA LEU A 168 22.45 -4.17 25.29
C LEU A 168 22.86 -2.72 25.59
N GLU A 169 22.93 -1.86 24.57
CA GLU A 169 23.27 -0.44 24.74
C GLU A 169 22.27 0.26 25.65
N LYS A 170 20.98 -0.02 25.49
CA LYS A 170 19.93 0.54 26.32
C LYS A 170 20.01 0.06 27.78
N GLN A 171 20.33 -1.21 28.03
CA GLN A 171 20.53 -1.72 29.39
C GLN A 171 21.71 -1.04 30.08
N ILE A 172 22.83 -0.87 29.37
CA ILE A 172 24.02 -0.18 29.89
C ILE A 172 23.67 1.28 30.21
N GLU A 173 22.91 1.96 29.35
CA GLU A 173 22.46 3.33 29.60
C GLU A 173 21.56 3.42 30.85
N GLU A 174 20.61 2.50 31.01
CA GLU A 174 19.74 2.43 32.18
C GLU A 174 20.52 2.16 33.48
N GLU A 175 21.54 1.28 33.45
CA GLU A 175 22.43 1.02 34.58
C GLU A 175 23.29 2.24 34.92
N ASN A 176 23.86 2.90 33.92
CA ASN A 176 24.61 4.14 34.11
C ASN A 176 23.74 5.25 34.71
N ILE A 177 22.49 5.39 34.27
CA ILE A 177 21.54 6.34 34.86
C ILE A 177 21.25 5.98 36.32
N LYS A 178 21.02 4.70 36.64
CA LYS A 178 20.79 4.25 38.02
C LYS A 178 21.99 4.57 38.90
N ASN A 179 23.18 4.16 38.49
CA ASN A 179 24.42 4.38 39.24
C ASN A 179 24.70 5.86 39.44
N ASN A 180 24.58 6.69 38.38
CA ASN A 180 24.81 8.12 38.48
C ASN A 180 23.69 8.85 39.26
N SER A 181 22.47 8.32 39.30
CA SER A 181 21.38 8.93 40.08
C SER A 181 21.47 8.70 41.59
N MET A 182 22.27 7.74 42.04
CA MET A 182 22.46 7.42 43.46
C MET A 182 23.65 8.17 44.09
N VAL A 183 24.51 8.79 43.29
CA VAL A 183 25.65 9.57 43.79
C VAL A 183 25.19 11.01 44.08
N PRO A 184 25.38 11.53 45.31
CA PRO A 184 25.11 12.92 45.61
C PRO A 184 26.11 13.84 44.90
N ASP A 185 25.61 14.96 44.38
CA ASP A 185 26.43 16.01 43.75
C ASP A 185 27.35 16.68 44.81
N THR A 186 28.24 17.58 44.36
CA THR A 186 29.21 18.30 45.22
C THR A 186 28.55 19.07 46.38
N ASP A 187 27.29 19.46 46.19
CA ASP A 187 26.48 20.20 47.18
C ASP A 187 25.60 19.25 48.04
N GLY A 188 25.74 17.93 47.90
CA GLY A 188 25.02 16.92 48.68
C GLY A 188 23.61 16.59 48.18
N PHE A 189 23.21 17.05 46.99
CA PHE A 189 21.89 16.77 46.42
C PHE A 189 21.88 15.50 45.56
N VAL A 190 20.82 14.70 45.67
CA VAL A 190 20.62 13.47 44.88
C VAL A 190 19.57 13.71 43.79
N LYS A 191 19.89 13.32 42.54
CA LYS A 191 19.01 13.50 41.38
C LYS A 191 17.83 12.51 41.39
N VAL A 192 16.62 13.02 41.53
CA VAL A 192 15.38 12.22 41.50
C VAL A 192 15.04 11.78 40.06
N THR A 193 15.27 10.51 39.74
CA THR A 193 15.05 9.94 38.39
C THR A 193 13.74 9.16 38.25
N GLY A 194 13.13 8.71 39.35
CA GLY A 194 11.90 7.90 39.36
C GLY A 194 10.79 8.45 40.26
N LYS A 195 9.61 7.80 40.25
CA LYS A 195 8.43 8.21 41.05
C LYS A 195 8.71 8.16 42.56
N VAL A 196 9.55 7.21 42.97
CA VAL A 196 10.08 7.05 44.31
C VAL A 196 11.56 6.68 44.18
N THR A 197 12.44 7.43 44.84
CA THR A 197 13.88 7.15 44.95
C THR A 197 14.27 7.04 46.41
N LYS A 198 15.01 5.99 46.77
CA LYS A 198 15.58 5.82 48.12
C LYS A 198 17.02 6.29 48.10
N GLY A 199 17.35 7.24 48.98
CA GLY A 199 18.73 7.64 49.23
C GLY A 199 19.52 6.56 49.97
N ILE A 200 20.84 6.71 50.00
CA ILE A 200 21.78 5.82 50.68
C ILE A 200 21.46 5.75 52.20
N ASP A 201 21.01 6.87 52.78
CA ASP A 201 20.61 6.99 54.19
C ASP A 201 19.20 6.45 54.50
N GLY A 202 18.56 5.73 53.55
CA GLY A 202 17.21 5.19 53.70
C GLY A 202 16.07 6.21 53.54
N THR A 203 16.39 7.48 53.27
CA THR A 203 15.39 8.54 53.05
C THR A 203 14.64 8.32 51.73
N ILE A 204 13.30 8.35 51.77
CA ILE A 204 12.44 8.11 50.61
C ILE A 204 12.00 9.45 50.02
N VAL A 205 12.38 9.72 48.77
CA VAL A 205 12.00 10.95 48.05
C VAL A 205 10.99 10.60 46.96
N HIS A 206 9.82 11.23 47.02
CA HIS A 206 8.77 11.11 46.00
C HIS A 206 8.90 12.22 44.96
N SER A 207 8.92 11.87 43.68
CA SER A 207 8.93 12.89 42.63
C SER A 207 7.55 13.57 42.52
N PHE A 208 7.54 14.89 42.37
CA PHE A 208 6.30 15.66 42.14
C PHE A 208 5.80 15.62 40.67
N LYS A 209 6.39 14.77 39.80
CA LYS A 209 6.02 14.78 38.38
C LYS A 209 4.62 14.17 38.16
N PRO A 210 3.72 14.83 37.43
CA PRO A 210 2.44 14.24 37.03
C PRO A 210 2.68 13.06 36.07
N ASP A 211 1.83 12.04 36.14
CA ASP A 211 1.91 10.86 35.27
C ASP A 211 1.76 11.26 33.79
N ILE A 212 2.87 11.25 33.04
CA ILE A 212 2.88 11.43 31.58
C ILE A 212 2.67 10.06 30.96
N SER A 213 1.41 9.61 30.88
CA SER A 213 1.07 8.42 30.11
C SER A 213 0.87 8.80 28.64
N ASN A 214 1.62 8.15 27.75
CA ASN A 214 1.53 8.10 26.28
C ASN A 214 2.66 8.84 25.55
N ILE A 215 3.80 8.15 25.44
CA ILE A 215 4.81 8.44 24.42
C ILE A 215 4.27 7.90 23.09
N GLY A 216 3.68 8.78 22.29
CA GLY A 216 3.50 8.52 20.86
C GLY A 216 4.82 8.79 20.13
N VAL A 217 5.14 7.95 19.13
CA VAL A 217 6.39 7.94 18.34
C VAL A 217 6.72 9.29 17.65
N PHE A 218 5.82 10.28 17.69
CA PHE A 218 6.04 11.63 17.19
C PHE A 218 5.74 12.67 18.27
N GLY A 219 6.72 12.94 19.13
CA GLY A 219 7.14 14.26 19.65
C GLY A 219 6.14 15.25 20.29
N ASN A 220 4.85 14.96 20.38
CA ASN A 220 3.87 15.91 20.91
C ASN A 220 3.43 15.46 22.32
N LEU A 221 4.09 16.00 23.33
CA LEU A 221 3.74 15.87 24.74
C LEU A 221 2.33 16.45 24.99
N LYS A 222 1.31 15.58 25.03
CA LYS A 222 0.02 15.92 25.63
C LYS A 222 0.03 15.45 27.08
N VAL A 223 0.11 16.41 28.01
CA VAL A 223 -0.15 16.17 29.44
C VAL A 223 -1.59 15.69 29.58
N ILE A 224 -1.80 14.40 29.83
CA ILE A 224 -3.11 13.86 30.18
C ILE A 224 -3.36 14.21 31.64
N ASN A 225 -3.98 15.37 31.88
CA ASN A 225 -4.56 15.69 33.17
C ASN A 225 -5.70 14.69 33.45
N LYS A 226 -5.41 13.57 34.13
CA LYS A 226 -6.40 12.76 34.86
C LYS A 226 -6.92 13.51 36.11
N ARG A 227 -7.28 14.78 35.93
CA ARG A 227 -8.02 15.60 36.90
C ARG A 227 -9.12 16.32 36.14
N LYS A 228 -10.11 15.54 35.70
CA LYS A 228 -11.41 16.03 35.23
C LYS A 228 -12.41 16.24 36.38
N TYR A 229 -11.91 16.34 37.61
CA TYR A 229 -12.68 16.81 38.76
C TYR A 229 -11.93 17.99 39.39
N ASN A 230 -12.67 19.09 39.57
CA ASN A 230 -12.31 20.33 40.29
C ASN A 230 -11.58 21.43 39.49
N ARG A 231 -11.97 21.68 38.24
CA ARG A 231 -11.75 23.00 37.60
C ARG A 231 -12.88 24.00 37.82
N GLU A 232 -14.04 23.54 38.32
CA GLU A 232 -15.18 24.42 38.65
C GLU A 232 -14.98 25.20 39.96
N GLU A 233 -14.10 24.74 40.86
CA GLU A 233 -13.92 25.40 42.16
C GLU A 233 -13.04 26.66 42.15
N LYS A 234 -12.36 26.98 41.05
CA LYS A 234 -11.51 28.18 40.96
C LYS A 234 -12.19 29.40 40.34
N ASN A 235 -13.43 29.26 39.87
CA ASN A 235 -14.26 30.37 39.41
C ASN A 235 -15.46 30.57 40.35
N LYS A 236 -15.23 30.61 41.67
CA LYS A 236 -16.28 30.97 42.64
C LYS A 236 -16.50 32.48 42.59
N THR A 237 -17.26 32.96 41.62
CA THR A 237 -17.88 34.29 41.71
C THR A 237 -18.93 34.24 42.81
N VAL A 238 -18.74 35.02 43.87
CA VAL A 238 -19.69 35.06 44.98
C VAL A 238 -20.84 35.98 44.58
N ASP A 239 -22.03 35.41 44.36
CA ASP A 239 -23.24 36.18 44.12
C ASP A 239 -23.74 36.81 45.42
N ASN A 240 -24.15 38.08 45.36
CA ASN A 240 -24.63 38.92 46.48
C ASN A 240 -23.55 39.40 47.48
N PHE A 241 -22.27 39.25 47.18
CA PHE A 241 -21.22 39.80 48.05
C PHE A 241 -21.06 41.31 47.88
N TYR A 242 -21.12 41.79 46.63
CA TYR A 242 -20.87 43.20 46.35
C TYR A 242 -22.16 44.03 46.34
N LYS A 243 -22.10 45.25 46.89
CA LYS A 243 -23.23 46.19 46.93
C LYS A 243 -23.87 46.45 45.56
N PHE A 244 -23.09 46.42 44.47
CA PHE A 244 -23.61 46.62 43.12
C PHE A 244 -24.48 45.43 42.65
N GLN A 245 -24.13 44.19 43.01
CA GLN A 245 -24.92 43.00 42.70
C GLN A 245 -26.30 43.07 43.39
N ILE A 246 -26.35 43.54 44.64
CA ILE A 246 -27.60 43.75 45.38
C ILE A 246 -28.46 44.86 44.73
N LYS A 247 -27.85 45.98 44.31
CA LYS A 247 -28.56 47.06 43.61
C LYS A 247 -29.14 46.60 42.28
N GLU A 248 -28.40 45.83 41.49
CA GLU A 248 -28.91 45.28 40.23
C GLU A 248 -30.05 44.29 40.46
N LYS A 249 -29.92 43.41 41.45
CA LYS A 249 -30.97 42.45 41.80
C LYS A 249 -32.29 43.16 42.15
N LYS A 250 -32.22 44.20 42.98
CA LYS A 250 -33.40 45.02 43.32
C LYS A 250 -34.01 45.72 42.11
N ARG A 251 -33.18 46.24 41.18
CA ARG A 251 -33.69 46.81 39.92
C ARG A 251 -34.46 45.78 39.10
N ARG A 252 -33.89 44.59 38.91
CA ARG A 252 -34.55 43.50 38.17
C ARG A 252 -35.85 43.05 38.82
N GLU A 253 -35.93 43.03 40.15
CA GLU A 253 -37.15 42.72 40.90
C GLU A 253 -38.23 43.79 40.69
N ILE A 254 -37.86 45.07 40.73
CA ILE A 254 -38.78 46.18 40.45
C ILE A 254 -39.28 46.12 39.00
N ASP A 255 -38.39 45.87 38.03
CA ASP A 255 -38.79 45.77 36.61
C ASP A 255 -39.74 44.60 36.38
N LYS A 256 -39.50 43.45 37.04
CA LYS A 256 -40.44 42.33 37.01
C LYS A 256 -41.80 42.70 37.59
N LEU A 257 -41.84 43.44 38.69
CA LEU A 257 -43.11 43.86 39.31
C LEU A 257 -43.85 44.91 38.47
N LYS A 258 -43.14 45.80 37.77
CA LYS A 258 -43.76 46.76 36.83
C LYS A 258 -44.51 46.06 35.69
N ILE A 259 -43.99 44.93 35.20
CA ILE A 259 -44.64 44.11 34.17
C ILE A 259 -45.99 43.53 34.64
N TYR A 260 -46.23 43.41 35.95
CA TYR A 260 -47.48 42.89 36.52
C TYR A 260 -48.49 43.97 36.94
N ILE A 261 -48.15 45.25 36.77
CA ILE A 261 -49.02 46.38 37.15
C ILE A 261 -49.55 47.14 35.90
N GLU A 262 -49.13 46.74 34.70
CA GLU A 262 -49.79 47.07 33.42
C GLU A 262 -50.64 45.89 32.94
#